data_AF-A0A812LPF4-F1
#
_entry.id   AF-A0A812LPF4-F1
#
_cell.length_a   1.000
_cell.length_b   1.000
_cell.length_c   1.000
_cell.angle_alpha   90.00
_cell.angle_beta   90.00
_cell.angle_gamma   90.00
#
_symmetry.space_group_name_H-M   'P 1'
#
loop_
_entity.id
_entity.type
_entity.pdbx_description
1 polymer ?
#
loop_
_entity_poly.entity_id
_entity_poly.type
_entity_poly.pdbx_seq_one_letter_code
_entity_poly.pdbx_strand_id
1 'polypeptide(L)'
;MASAADSEAFFKEHAARVGMAEDVINKLVAQGIKTVSQAAYAASPPGQPLTDASVEALLTQIGAANPTLALVTQAKRLLFESQTMALSHLKSVVEQKPESIARHMPGAERHQRMTCQATRLAGIEIKNDLEPAHSVYDVIATMVEHSSIKYLHPSKIPTRQQELSQTKGTKELALDTSGASLTITEKASSAQAKLGTEMATYRAMQRRGLAFDLVGILSYKVHEKWLQKAFSRLQDPAIPGYAPVSLAQVLRADKALWLVLAQASIKLERAAPNADLATPRCLDDAFTKAMEAAEVSFPLLPLPANAEAIFPGKGKGKGFGGWKRQLPWDGKAGQPQKLARSEFWGKGRKGKEKGGKNHGGGKDPWGSKEGRRWNQWTREGKGSQTPMPFKLRGGVAVTPQGEPICFGANLGECQDAPLGGKCAKGWHVCCRPNCFGKHAFIDHPGKKA
;
A
#
# COMPACT_ATOMS: atom_id res chain seq x y z
N MET A 1 25.21 -1.18 5.16
CA MET A 1 24.56 -1.88 6.29
C MET A 1 25.57 -2.90 6.78
N ALA A 2 26.29 -2.63 7.87
CA ALA A 2 27.15 -3.66 8.47
C ALA A 2 26.22 -4.74 9.02
N SER A 3 26.23 -5.92 8.40
CA SER A 3 25.49 -7.08 8.91
C SER A 3 26.02 -7.41 10.30
N ALA A 4 25.18 -7.86 11.23
CA ALA A 4 25.65 -8.30 12.54
C ALA A 4 26.77 -9.37 12.45
N ALA A 5 26.83 -10.10 11.33
CA ALA A 5 27.87 -11.07 11.00
C ALA A 5 29.27 -10.46 10.74
N ASP A 6 29.37 -9.16 10.49
CA ASP A 6 30.63 -8.45 10.20
C ASP A 6 31.24 -7.74 11.43
N SER A 7 30.67 -7.93 12.63
CA SER A 7 31.18 -7.33 13.87
C SER A 7 32.13 -8.28 14.61
N GLU A 8 33.28 -7.76 15.08
CA GLU A 8 34.24 -8.51 15.89
C GLU A 8 33.66 -8.97 17.24
N ALA A 9 32.81 -8.14 17.85
CA ALA A 9 32.15 -8.46 19.11
C ALA A 9 31.19 -9.66 18.96
N PHE A 10 30.48 -9.72 17.84
CA PHE A 10 29.57 -10.81 17.53
C PHE A 10 30.33 -12.13 17.32
N PHE A 11 31.49 -12.09 16.66
CA PHE A 11 32.34 -13.27 16.48
C PHE A 11 32.84 -13.82 17.82
N LYS A 12 33.32 -12.97 18.73
CA LYS A 12 33.77 -13.38 20.07
C LYS A 12 32.65 -14.02 20.89
N GLU A 13 31.47 -13.40 20.90
CA GLU A 13 30.30 -13.94 21.61
C GLU A 13 29.86 -15.28 21.02
N HIS A 14 29.88 -15.40 19.69
CA HIS A 14 29.52 -16.63 18.99
C HIS A 14 30.49 -17.78 19.29
N ALA A 15 31.80 -17.52 19.24
CA ALA A 15 32.82 -18.51 19.57
C ALA A 15 32.77 -18.94 21.04
N ALA A 16 32.47 -18.01 21.96
CA ALA A 16 32.24 -18.32 23.37
C ALA A 16 31.01 -19.23 23.56
N ARG A 17 29.92 -18.98 22.83
CA ARG A 17 28.69 -19.82 22.88
C ARG A 17 28.92 -21.24 22.37
N VAL A 18 29.83 -21.43 21.43
CA VAL A 18 30.24 -22.75 20.91
C VAL A 18 31.12 -23.51 21.93
N GLY A 19 31.61 -22.83 22.97
CA GLY A 19 32.39 -23.43 24.06
C GLY A 19 33.90 -23.43 23.82
N MET A 20 34.41 -22.59 22.92
CA MET A 20 35.86 -22.44 22.71
C MET A 20 36.49 -21.63 23.85
N ALA A 21 37.68 -22.05 24.28
CA ALA A 21 38.45 -21.30 25.27
C ALA A 21 38.89 -19.92 24.74
N GLU A 22 38.93 -18.91 25.60
CA GLU A 22 39.28 -17.52 25.23
C GLU A 22 40.66 -17.41 24.58
N ASP A 23 41.61 -18.25 24.99
CA ASP A 23 42.96 -18.31 24.41
C ASP A 23 42.95 -18.66 22.92
N VAL A 24 42.07 -19.58 22.51
CA VAL A 24 41.93 -20.01 21.11
C VAL A 24 41.24 -18.93 20.29
N ILE A 25 40.24 -18.26 20.87
CA ILE A 25 39.53 -17.12 20.26
C ILE A 25 40.52 -15.97 20.01
N ASN A 26 41.37 -15.66 20.99
CA ASN A 26 42.39 -14.60 20.85
C ASN A 26 43.42 -14.94 19.77
N LYS A 27 43.83 -16.21 19.64
CA LYS A 27 44.72 -16.66 18.56
C LYS A 27 44.05 -16.56 17.18
N LEU A 28 42.77 -16.89 17.06
CA LEU A 28 41.99 -16.72 15.83
C LEU A 28 41.92 -15.25 15.40
N VAL A 29 41.67 -14.34 16.35
CA VAL A 29 41.64 -12.89 16.10
C VAL A 29 43.02 -12.35 15.72
N ALA A 30 44.09 -12.86 16.35
CA ALA A 30 45.47 -12.48 16.03
C ALA A 30 45.88 -12.89 14.60
N GLN A 31 45.36 -14.02 14.10
CA GLN A 31 45.55 -14.48 12.71
C GLN A 31 44.65 -13.75 11.70
N GLY A 32 43.84 -12.78 12.13
CA GLY A 32 43.02 -11.95 11.25
C GLY A 32 41.62 -12.50 10.96
N ILE A 33 41.20 -13.61 11.61
CA ILE A 33 39.82 -14.09 11.56
C ILE A 33 39.03 -13.37 12.64
N LYS A 34 38.51 -12.19 12.28
CA LYS A 34 37.84 -11.29 13.23
C LYS A 34 36.31 -11.32 13.10
N THR A 35 35.78 -11.73 11.95
CA THR A 35 34.33 -11.74 11.70
C THR A 35 33.81 -13.14 11.36
N VAL A 36 32.50 -13.35 11.55
CA VAL A 36 31.83 -14.61 11.18
C VAL A 36 31.91 -14.83 9.67
N SER A 37 31.82 -13.74 8.90
CA SER A 37 32.04 -13.75 7.45
C SER A 37 33.44 -14.27 7.10
N GLN A 38 34.50 -13.81 7.77
CA GLN A 38 35.87 -14.29 7.52
C GLN A 38 36.08 -15.74 7.93
N ALA A 39 35.52 -16.16 9.08
CA ALA A 39 35.57 -17.53 9.54
C ALA A 39 34.91 -18.51 8.56
N ALA A 40 33.82 -18.09 7.90
CA ALA A 40 33.10 -18.90 6.92
C ALA A 40 33.94 -19.29 5.69
N TYR A 41 34.98 -18.51 5.36
CA TYR A 41 35.89 -18.78 4.24
C TYR A 41 37.27 -19.29 4.67
N ALA A 42 37.52 -19.42 5.99
CA ALA A 42 38.86 -19.69 6.50
C ALA A 42 39.34 -21.12 6.19
N ALA A 43 38.47 -22.12 6.28
CA ALA A 43 38.81 -23.53 6.04
C ALA A 43 38.35 -24.03 4.66
N SER A 44 37.14 -23.64 4.23
CA SER A 44 36.61 -23.97 2.91
C SER A 44 35.63 -22.89 2.46
N PRO A 45 35.43 -22.70 1.14
CA PRO A 45 34.41 -21.79 0.65
C PRO A 45 33.00 -22.31 1.01
N PRO A 46 32.04 -21.41 1.30
CA PRO A 46 30.67 -21.77 1.61
C PRO A 46 30.03 -22.61 0.49
N GLY A 47 29.49 -23.77 0.84
CA GLY A 47 28.88 -24.72 -0.10
C GLY A 47 29.76 -25.93 -0.42
N GLN A 48 31.02 -25.94 -0.01
CA GLN A 48 31.85 -27.15 0.00
C GLN A 48 31.80 -27.81 1.39
N PRO A 49 31.80 -29.16 1.48
CA PRO A 49 31.81 -29.84 2.76
C PRO A 49 33.09 -29.52 3.54
N LEU A 50 32.95 -29.30 4.85
CA LEU A 50 34.10 -29.19 5.74
C LEU A 50 34.77 -30.56 5.89
N THR A 51 36.04 -30.68 5.51
CA THR A 51 36.83 -31.88 5.74
C THR A 51 37.65 -31.75 7.02
N ASP A 52 37.83 -32.86 7.73
CA ASP A 52 38.59 -32.91 8.97
C ASP A 52 40.01 -32.37 8.80
N ALA A 53 40.66 -32.71 7.69
CA ALA A 53 41.98 -32.22 7.31
C ALA A 53 42.04 -30.68 7.17
N SER A 54 40.98 -30.03 6.65
CA SER A 54 40.95 -28.57 6.50
C SER A 54 40.87 -27.84 7.84
N VAL A 55 40.14 -28.42 8.80
CA VAL A 55 39.99 -27.86 10.15
C VAL A 55 41.26 -28.09 10.95
N GLU A 56 41.89 -29.27 10.85
CA GLU A 56 43.15 -29.57 11.50
C GLU A 56 44.30 -28.70 10.97
N ALA A 57 44.35 -28.45 9.66
CA ALA A 57 45.31 -27.54 9.06
C ALA A 57 45.15 -26.10 9.57
N LEU A 58 43.91 -25.62 9.66
CA LEU A 58 43.59 -24.31 10.24
C LEU A 58 44.06 -24.22 11.70
N LEU A 59 43.74 -25.23 12.51
CA LEU A 59 44.12 -25.27 13.93
C LEU A 59 45.65 -25.34 14.13
N THR A 60 46.35 -26.03 13.23
CA THR A 60 47.82 -26.09 13.25
C THR A 60 48.42 -24.73 12.88
N GLN A 61 47.86 -24.01 11.90
CA GLN A 61 48.28 -22.65 11.56
C GLN A 61 48.05 -21.65 12.72
N ILE A 62 47.02 -21.85 13.53
CA ILE A 62 46.70 -21.03 14.71
C ILE A 62 47.64 -21.35 15.90
N GLY A 63 48.50 -22.38 15.77
CA GLY A 63 49.48 -22.73 16.80
C GLY A 63 48.95 -23.67 17.88
N ALA A 64 47.95 -24.51 17.56
CA ALA A 64 47.55 -25.64 18.39
C ALA A 64 48.36 -26.88 17.98
N ALA A 65 49.51 -27.11 18.62
CA ALA A 65 50.49 -28.14 18.22
C ALA A 65 50.03 -29.60 18.42
N ASN A 66 48.85 -29.85 19.00
CA ASN A 66 48.15 -31.14 19.04
C ASN A 66 46.68 -30.87 19.38
N PRO A 67 45.77 -30.77 18.40
CA PRO A 67 44.38 -30.40 18.68
C PRO A 67 43.63 -31.55 19.36
N THR A 68 43.15 -31.31 20.58
CA THR A 68 42.26 -32.25 21.28
C THR A 68 41.01 -32.49 20.46
N LEU A 69 40.45 -33.70 20.48
CA LEU A 69 39.20 -34.04 19.76
C LEU A 69 38.06 -33.04 20.06
N ALA A 70 37.99 -32.54 21.29
CA ALA A 70 37.03 -31.51 21.71
C ALA A 70 37.22 -30.16 20.99
N LEU A 71 38.46 -29.76 20.71
CA LEU A 71 38.76 -28.51 20.02
C LEU A 71 38.41 -28.62 18.53
N VAL A 72 38.70 -29.76 17.93
CA VAL A 72 38.34 -30.05 16.53
C VAL A 72 36.81 -30.02 16.34
N THR A 73 36.03 -30.61 17.25
CA THR A 73 34.56 -30.60 17.15
C THR A 73 33.96 -29.22 17.36
N GLN A 74 34.49 -28.43 18.29
CA GLN A 74 34.09 -27.04 18.50
C GLN A 74 34.42 -26.17 17.27
N ALA A 75 35.61 -26.32 16.69
CA ALA A 75 36.01 -25.60 15.48
C ALA A 75 35.14 -25.96 14.28
N LYS A 76 34.84 -27.25 14.07
CA LYS A 76 33.91 -27.70 13.02
C LYS A 76 32.54 -27.05 13.17
N ARG A 77 32.01 -27.02 14.40
CA ARG A 77 30.71 -26.40 14.69
C ARG A 77 30.72 -24.90 14.39
N LEU A 78 31.75 -24.18 14.85
CA LEU A 78 31.89 -22.74 14.60
C LEU A 78 31.95 -22.44 13.09
N LEU A 79 32.76 -23.19 12.35
CA LEU A 79 32.92 -23.00 10.90
C LEU A 79 31.62 -23.34 10.16
N PHE A 80 30.93 -24.43 10.53
CA PHE A 80 29.65 -24.79 9.91
C PHE A 80 28.55 -23.75 10.19
N GLU A 81 28.43 -23.28 11.44
CA GLU A 81 27.49 -22.22 11.81
C GLU A 81 27.81 -20.93 11.02
N SER A 82 29.09 -20.56 10.90
CA SER A 82 29.50 -19.39 10.12
C SER A 82 29.21 -19.51 8.61
N GLN A 83 29.43 -20.68 8.00
CA GLN A 83 29.08 -20.94 6.60
C GLN A 83 27.58 -20.87 6.37
N THR A 84 26.79 -21.42 7.29
CA THR A 84 25.33 -21.37 7.23
C THR A 84 24.83 -19.92 7.30
N MET A 85 25.41 -19.11 8.19
CA MET A 85 25.10 -17.68 8.28
C MET A 85 25.48 -16.92 7.00
N ALA A 86 26.67 -17.17 6.44
CA ALA A 86 27.11 -16.55 5.19
C ALA A 86 26.21 -16.93 3.99
N LEU A 87 25.83 -18.20 3.88
CA LEU A 87 24.92 -18.69 2.83
C LEU A 87 23.52 -18.09 2.97
N SER A 88 22.98 -18.00 4.18
CA SER A 88 21.68 -17.35 4.41
C SER A 88 21.71 -15.86 4.05
N HIS A 89 22.81 -15.18 4.37
CA HIS A 89 23.01 -13.78 4.02
C HIS A 89 23.09 -13.60 2.50
N LEU A 90 23.89 -14.41 1.80
CA LEU A 90 24.00 -14.39 0.34
C LEU A 90 22.66 -14.70 -0.34
N LYS A 91 21.93 -15.71 0.12
CA LYS A 91 20.57 -15.99 -0.37
C LYS A 91 19.66 -14.79 -0.17
N SER A 92 19.69 -14.15 1.01
CA SER A 92 18.86 -12.98 1.27
C SER A 92 19.20 -11.79 0.36
N VAL A 93 20.47 -11.59 0.01
CA VAL A 93 20.91 -10.52 -0.91
C VAL A 93 20.52 -10.83 -2.35
N VAL A 94 20.61 -12.09 -2.78
CA VAL A 94 20.29 -12.53 -4.15
C VAL A 94 18.78 -12.65 -4.38
N GLU A 95 18.02 -13.12 -3.40
CA GLU A 95 16.57 -13.29 -3.47
C GLU A 95 15.78 -12.01 -3.18
N GLN A 96 16.43 -10.94 -2.69
CA GLN A 96 15.78 -9.66 -2.44
C GLN A 96 15.28 -9.02 -3.75
N LYS A 97 14.05 -9.36 -4.13
CA LYS A 97 13.17 -8.50 -4.91
C LYS A 97 13.03 -7.15 -4.18
N PRO A 98 13.06 -5.99 -4.86
CA PRO A 98 12.99 -4.67 -4.24
C PRO A 98 11.56 -4.32 -3.77
N GLU A 99 10.86 -5.24 -3.13
CA GLU A 99 9.66 -4.94 -2.35
C GLU A 99 9.99 -5.08 -0.88
N SER A 100 10.08 -3.91 -0.25
CA SER A 100 10.27 -3.67 1.18
C SER A 100 9.44 -4.64 2.03
N ILE A 101 10.07 -5.71 2.54
CA ILE A 101 9.50 -6.47 3.65
C ILE A 101 9.47 -5.51 4.83
N ALA A 102 8.28 -5.01 5.16
CA ALA A 102 8.10 -4.15 6.30
C ALA A 102 8.53 -4.92 7.55
N ARG A 103 9.62 -4.49 8.20
CA ARG A 103 10.02 -5.08 9.47
C ARG A 103 8.98 -4.72 10.52
N HIS A 104 8.38 -5.75 11.09
CA HIS A 104 7.41 -5.62 12.15
C HIS A 104 8.12 -5.41 13.49
N MET A 105 7.69 -4.43 14.28
CA MET A 105 8.27 -4.20 15.61
C MET A 105 8.06 -5.44 16.50
N PRO A 106 9.10 -5.96 17.18
CA PRO A 106 8.94 -7.11 18.06
C PRO A 106 7.81 -6.89 19.07
N GLY A 107 7.00 -7.93 19.30
CA GLY A 107 5.83 -7.84 20.18
C GLY A 107 6.19 -7.32 21.58
N ALA A 108 7.27 -7.83 22.17
CA ALA A 108 7.75 -7.43 23.49
C ALA A 108 8.15 -5.94 23.54
N GLU A 109 8.94 -5.46 22.57
CA GLU A 109 9.33 -4.04 22.50
C GLU A 109 8.10 -3.13 22.36
N ARG A 110 7.14 -3.53 21.52
CA ARG A 110 5.90 -2.75 21.33
C ARG A 110 5.10 -2.63 22.62
N HIS A 111 4.86 -3.74 23.32
CA HIS A 111 4.09 -3.71 24.58
C HIS A 111 4.81 -2.87 25.65
N GLN A 112 6.14 -2.97 25.75
CA GLN A 112 6.91 -2.12 26.65
C GLN A 112 6.72 -0.63 26.32
N ARG A 113 6.85 -0.25 25.04
CA ARG A 113 6.66 1.14 24.60
C ARG A 113 5.23 1.64 24.82
N MET A 114 4.21 0.79 24.66
CA MET A 114 2.82 1.13 24.98
C MET A 114 2.64 1.42 26.48
N THR A 115 3.19 0.56 27.35
CA THR A 115 3.14 0.78 28.80
C THR A 115 3.84 2.07 29.19
N CYS A 116 5.05 2.32 28.68
CA CYS A 116 5.80 3.56 28.93
C CYS A 116 5.08 4.81 28.38
N GLN A 117 4.41 4.71 27.23
CA GLN A 117 3.62 5.80 26.68
C GLN A 117 2.37 6.08 27.52
N ALA A 118 1.68 5.03 27.98
CA ALA A 118 0.48 5.14 28.81
C ALA A 118 0.79 5.74 30.19
N THR A 119 1.88 5.34 30.83
CA THR A 119 2.31 5.94 32.11
C THR A 119 2.72 7.41 31.94
N ARG A 120 3.40 7.72 30.84
CA ARG A 120 3.88 9.06 30.51
C ARG A 120 2.75 10.03 30.12
N LEU A 121 1.73 9.54 29.42
CA LEU A 121 0.57 10.31 28.97
C LEU A 121 -0.68 10.03 29.82
N ALA A 122 -0.53 9.90 31.14
CA ALA A 122 -1.64 9.57 32.05
C ALA A 122 -2.87 10.51 31.96
N GLY A 123 -2.72 11.72 31.39
CA GLY A 123 -3.82 12.65 31.12
C GLY A 123 -4.69 12.31 29.91
N ILE A 124 -4.32 11.31 29.10
CA ILE A 124 -5.07 10.88 27.91
C ILE A 124 -5.24 9.37 27.94
N GLU A 125 -6.48 8.89 27.92
CA GLU A 125 -6.75 7.46 27.84
C GLU A 125 -6.57 6.96 26.39
N ILE A 126 -5.46 6.28 26.13
CA ILE A 126 -5.15 5.67 24.82
C ILE A 126 -5.90 4.34 24.69
N LYS A 127 -7.21 4.41 24.49
CA LYS A 127 -8.06 3.24 24.21
C LYS A 127 -9.05 3.53 23.09
N ASN A 128 -9.59 2.46 22.49
CA ASN A 128 -10.66 2.52 21.49
C ASN A 128 -10.29 3.40 20.28
N ASP A 129 -10.93 4.56 20.16
CA ASP A 129 -10.76 5.49 19.04
C ASP A 129 -9.38 6.16 19.02
N LEU A 130 -8.67 6.18 20.14
CA LEU A 130 -7.32 6.73 20.24
C LEU A 130 -6.24 5.68 20.09
N GLU A 131 -6.58 4.40 20.06
CA GLU A 131 -5.62 3.30 19.91
C GLU A 131 -5.26 3.11 18.43
N PRO A 132 -4.01 3.39 18.01
CA PRO A 132 -3.54 3.15 16.65
C PRO A 132 -3.42 1.65 16.35
N ALA A 133 -3.74 1.27 15.11
CA ALA A 133 -3.49 -0.08 14.61
C ALA A 133 -1.99 -0.42 14.59
N HIS A 134 -1.66 -1.70 14.79
CA HIS A 134 -0.27 -2.16 14.86
C HIS A 134 0.47 -1.99 13.54
N SER A 135 -0.24 -2.20 12.44
CA SER A 135 0.24 -1.92 11.08
C SER A 135 0.75 -0.49 10.88
N VAL A 136 0.22 0.50 11.61
CA VAL A 136 0.69 1.89 11.52
C VAL A 136 2.08 2.03 12.15
N TYR A 137 2.35 1.36 13.29
CA TYR A 137 3.67 1.37 13.91
C TYR A 137 4.72 0.73 13.00
N ASP A 138 4.36 -0.36 12.32
CA ASP A 138 5.28 -1.05 11.41
C ASP A 138 5.63 -0.17 10.20
N VAL A 139 4.64 0.53 9.62
CA VAL A 139 4.90 1.50 8.55
C VAL A 139 5.85 2.61 9.03
N ILE A 140 5.67 3.15 10.23
CA ILE A 140 6.57 4.17 10.77
C ILE A 140 7.97 3.59 11.08
N ALA A 141 8.05 2.36 11.59
CA ALA A 141 9.33 1.68 11.82
C ALA A 141 10.11 1.51 10.51
N THR A 142 9.46 1.15 9.40
CA THR A 142 10.12 1.10 8.08
C THR A 142 10.59 2.48 7.61
N MET A 143 9.90 3.57 7.96
CA MET A 143 10.36 4.92 7.63
C MET A 143 11.69 5.25 8.30
N VAL A 144 11.88 4.84 9.56
CA VAL A 144 13.15 5.00 10.28
C VAL A 144 14.25 4.22 9.59
N GLU A 145 14.00 2.94 9.27
CA GLU A 145 15.01 2.07 8.66
C GLU A 145 15.49 2.60 7.31
N HIS A 146 14.56 3.10 6.49
CA HIS A 146 14.88 3.76 5.22
C HIS A 146 15.35 5.21 5.39
N SER A 147 15.32 5.76 6.61
CA SER A 147 15.58 7.17 6.91
C SER A 147 14.87 8.12 5.93
N SER A 148 13.62 7.80 5.60
CA SER A 148 12.82 8.56 4.64
C SER A 148 11.44 8.87 5.23
N ILE A 149 11.13 10.17 5.32
CA ILE A 149 9.85 10.65 5.81
C ILE A 149 8.83 10.56 4.67
N LYS A 150 7.75 9.82 4.89
CA LYS A 150 6.63 9.71 3.92
C LYS A 150 5.36 10.24 4.55
N TYR A 151 4.56 10.98 3.78
CA TYR A 151 3.27 11.48 4.23
C TYR A 151 2.28 10.33 4.48
N LEU A 152 1.81 10.19 5.73
CA LEU A 152 0.74 9.28 6.12
C LEU A 152 -0.60 10.00 6.14
N HIS A 153 -1.42 9.71 5.14
CA HIS A 153 -2.78 10.25 5.05
C HIS A 153 -3.65 9.73 6.20
N PRO A 154 -4.53 10.55 6.82
CA PRO A 154 -5.38 10.13 7.94
C PRO A 154 -6.23 8.87 7.67
N SER A 155 -6.65 8.64 6.42
CA SER A 155 -7.39 7.40 6.05
C SER A 155 -6.58 6.12 6.23
N LYS A 156 -5.24 6.20 6.24
CA LYS A 156 -4.36 5.03 6.41
C LYS A 156 -4.02 4.76 7.88
N ILE A 157 -4.73 5.41 8.80
CA ILE A 157 -4.46 5.34 10.25
C ILE A 157 -5.70 4.79 10.96
N PRO A 158 -6.04 3.50 10.71
CA PRO A 158 -7.18 2.86 11.33
C PRO A 158 -6.98 2.70 12.84
N THR A 159 -8.08 2.46 13.55
CA THR A 159 -8.02 2.09 14.97
C THR A 159 -7.61 0.63 15.13
N ARG A 160 -7.11 0.26 16.32
CA ARG A 160 -6.82 -1.15 16.63
C ARG A 160 -8.05 -2.05 16.49
N GLN A 161 -9.22 -1.56 16.92
CA GLN A 161 -10.48 -2.28 16.74
C GLN A 161 -10.80 -2.50 15.26
N GLN A 162 -10.58 -1.50 14.39
CA GLN A 162 -10.79 -1.66 12.95
C GLN A 162 -9.85 -2.70 12.36
N GLU A 163 -8.57 -2.70 12.74
CA GLU A 163 -7.60 -3.71 12.33
C GLU A 163 -8.00 -5.13 12.79
N LEU A 164 -8.48 -5.28 14.03
CA LEU A 164 -8.95 -6.56 14.57
C LEU A 164 -10.26 -7.03 13.92
N SER A 165 -11.15 -6.10 13.56
CA SER A 165 -12.44 -6.41 12.94
C SER A 165 -12.32 -6.85 11.48
N GLN A 166 -11.15 -6.70 10.87
CA GLN A 166 -10.94 -7.16 9.49
C GLN A 166 -10.80 -8.68 9.45
N THR A 167 -11.85 -9.33 9.00
CA THR A 167 -11.80 -10.70 8.51
C THR A 167 -10.77 -10.78 7.37
N LYS A 168 -9.83 -11.73 7.46
CA LYS A 168 -8.71 -11.92 6.51
C LYS A 168 -9.17 -11.69 5.07
N GLY A 169 -8.49 -10.76 4.39
CA GLY A 169 -8.79 -10.42 3.00
C GLY A 169 -8.80 -11.66 2.11
N THR A 170 -9.68 -11.64 1.11
CA THR A 170 -9.81 -12.68 0.09
C THR A 170 -8.46 -12.91 -0.59
N LYS A 171 -7.96 -14.15 -0.55
CA LYS A 171 -6.76 -14.56 -1.27
C LYS A 171 -7.06 -14.50 -2.77
N GLU A 172 -6.35 -13.66 -3.52
CA GLU A 172 -6.47 -13.60 -4.97
C GLU A 172 -5.30 -14.41 -5.57
N LEU A 173 -5.63 -15.39 -6.40
CA LEU A 173 -4.65 -16.19 -7.14
C LEU A 173 -4.16 -15.36 -8.34
N ALA A 174 -2.93 -14.84 -8.28
CA ALA A 174 -2.31 -14.22 -9.44
C ALA A 174 -1.54 -15.29 -10.24
N LEU A 175 -1.94 -15.48 -11.49
CA LEU A 175 -1.19 -16.25 -12.49
C LEU A 175 -0.04 -15.38 -12.99
N ASP A 176 1.20 -15.85 -12.84
CA ASP A 176 2.35 -15.20 -13.48
C ASP A 176 2.23 -15.32 -15.01
N THR A 177 2.67 -14.28 -15.71
CA THR A 177 2.48 -14.07 -17.17
C THR A 177 3.15 -15.16 -18.02
N SER A 178 3.90 -16.06 -17.39
CA SER A 178 4.66 -17.18 -17.95
C SER A 178 3.95 -18.54 -17.83
N GLY A 179 2.80 -18.63 -17.15
CA GLY A 179 1.98 -19.85 -17.05
C GLY A 179 2.61 -21.03 -16.28
N ALA A 180 3.80 -20.86 -15.70
CA ALA A 180 4.55 -21.94 -15.05
C ALA A 180 4.47 -21.96 -13.52
N SER A 181 4.01 -20.89 -12.86
CA SER A 181 3.80 -20.89 -11.41
C SER A 181 2.60 -20.04 -10.98
N LEU A 182 1.80 -20.61 -10.08
CA LEU A 182 0.68 -19.93 -9.42
C LEU A 182 1.20 -19.28 -8.15
N THR A 183 1.34 -17.96 -8.12
CA THR A 183 1.70 -17.23 -6.91
C THR A 183 0.44 -16.67 -6.26
N ILE A 184 0.03 -17.25 -5.13
CA ILE A 184 -1.04 -16.68 -4.30
C ILE A 184 -0.47 -15.40 -3.67
N THR A 185 -0.81 -14.25 -4.23
CA THR A 185 -0.43 -12.95 -3.65
C THR A 185 -1.58 -12.49 -2.78
N GLU A 186 -1.45 -12.70 -1.47
CA GLU A 186 -2.37 -12.13 -0.49
C GLU A 186 -2.20 -10.62 -0.49
N LYS A 187 -3.07 -9.91 -1.21
CA LYS A 187 -3.14 -8.46 -1.14
C LYS A 187 -3.66 -8.10 0.26
N ALA A 188 -2.76 -7.65 1.13
CA ALA A 188 -3.12 -7.23 2.48
C ALA A 188 -4.29 -6.23 2.39
N SER A 189 -5.44 -6.60 2.93
CA SER A 189 -6.56 -5.68 3.09
C SER A 189 -6.11 -4.60 4.05
N SER A 190 -5.73 -3.42 3.56
CA SER A 190 -5.35 -2.33 4.44
C SER A 190 -6.61 -1.78 5.12
N ALA A 191 -6.74 -1.93 6.43
CA ALA A 191 -7.73 -1.20 7.22
C ALA A 191 -7.62 0.30 6.92
N GLN A 192 -8.75 0.90 6.56
CA GLN A 192 -8.86 2.32 6.31
C GLN A 192 -9.70 2.97 7.41
N ALA A 193 -9.20 4.06 7.97
CA ALA A 193 -9.95 4.88 8.90
C ALA A 193 -11.11 5.57 8.18
N LYS A 194 -12.30 5.51 8.79
CA LYS A 194 -13.48 6.23 8.31
C LYS A 194 -13.33 7.73 8.60
N LEU A 195 -13.11 8.54 7.56
CA LEU A 195 -12.99 10.01 7.65
C LEU A 195 -14.32 10.74 7.39
N GLY A 196 -15.42 10.28 8.01
CA GLY A 196 -16.76 10.82 7.72
C GLY A 196 -17.06 12.19 8.33
N THR A 197 -16.36 12.55 9.41
CA THR A 197 -16.57 13.80 10.15
C THR A 197 -15.24 14.50 10.45
N GLU A 198 -15.29 15.79 10.74
CA GLU A 198 -14.12 16.57 11.17
C GLU A 198 -13.50 15.97 12.43
N MET A 199 -14.34 15.59 13.40
CA MET A 199 -13.91 14.91 14.62
C MET A 199 -13.22 13.57 14.33
N ALA A 200 -13.75 12.76 13.41
CA ALA A 200 -13.11 11.50 13.01
C ALA A 200 -11.72 11.74 12.37
N THR A 201 -11.59 12.82 11.62
CA THR A 201 -10.32 13.23 11.00
C THR A 201 -9.32 13.73 12.05
N TYR A 202 -9.78 14.54 13.02
CA TYR A 202 -8.98 14.96 14.16
C TYR A 202 -8.44 13.75 14.93
N ARG A 203 -9.30 12.80 15.29
CA ARG A 203 -8.91 11.57 16.00
C ARG A 203 -7.93 10.72 15.18
N ALA A 204 -8.11 10.62 13.86
CA ALA A 204 -7.17 9.91 13.00
C ALA A 204 -5.79 10.56 12.95
N MET A 205 -5.72 11.89 12.92
CA MET A 205 -4.46 12.61 13.06
C MET A 205 -3.88 12.46 14.47
N GLN A 206 -4.70 12.48 15.51
CA GLN A 206 -4.25 12.29 16.90
C GLN A 206 -3.57 10.92 17.08
N ARG A 207 -4.17 9.86 16.51
CA ARG A 207 -3.57 8.52 16.44
C ARG A 207 -2.23 8.52 15.71
N ARG A 208 -2.07 9.32 14.65
CA ARG A 208 -0.77 9.48 13.97
C ARG A 208 0.30 9.96 14.92
N GLY A 209 0.00 11.00 15.70
CA GLY A 209 0.91 11.56 16.70
C GLY A 209 1.31 10.53 17.76
N LEU A 210 0.33 9.78 18.28
CA LEU A 210 0.58 8.69 19.24
C LEU A 210 1.48 7.61 18.65
N ALA A 211 1.30 7.28 17.37
CA ALA A 211 2.13 6.29 16.70
C ALA A 211 3.57 6.73 16.48
N PHE A 212 3.82 7.99 16.10
CA PHE A 212 5.18 8.51 16.01
C PHE A 212 5.87 8.63 17.38
N ASP A 213 5.10 8.94 18.43
CA ASP A 213 5.61 9.06 19.80
C ASP A 213 5.99 7.71 20.41
N LEU A 214 5.23 6.65 20.11
CA LEU A 214 5.54 5.27 20.50
C LEU A 214 6.83 4.77 19.86
N VAL A 215 7.00 4.98 18.54
CA VAL A 215 8.22 4.56 17.82
C VAL A 215 9.46 5.33 18.29
N GLY A 216 9.29 6.54 18.80
CA GLY A 216 10.39 7.29 19.38
C GLY A 216 10.93 8.43 18.50
N ILE A 217 10.17 8.92 17.52
CA ILE A 217 10.69 9.82 16.47
C ILE A 217 10.19 11.27 16.64
N LEU A 218 8.93 11.44 17.02
CA LEU A 218 8.28 12.75 17.24
C LEU A 218 7.55 12.72 18.57
N SER A 219 7.64 13.77 19.37
CA SER A 219 6.92 13.90 20.62
C SER A 219 5.43 14.16 20.39
N TYR A 220 4.57 13.47 21.15
CA TYR A 220 3.13 13.65 21.06
C TYR A 220 2.70 15.11 21.30
N LYS A 221 3.37 15.82 22.22
CA LYS A 221 3.07 17.23 22.53
C LYS A 221 3.30 18.15 21.34
N VAL A 222 4.37 17.95 20.58
CA VAL A 222 4.71 18.76 19.40
C VAL A 222 3.70 18.50 18.28
N HIS A 223 3.36 17.24 18.05
CA HIS A 223 2.33 16.88 17.09
C HIS A 223 0.95 17.44 17.47
N GLU A 224 0.56 17.39 18.74
CA GLU A 224 -0.74 17.91 19.21
C GLU A 224 -0.84 19.43 19.05
N LYS A 225 0.26 20.18 19.29
CA LYS A 225 0.31 21.63 19.03
C LYS A 225 -0.03 21.98 17.57
N TRP A 226 0.47 21.19 16.62
CA TRP A 226 0.11 21.35 15.21
C TRP A 226 -1.36 21.08 14.94
N LEU A 227 -1.90 19.99 15.48
CA LEU A 227 -3.32 19.65 15.32
C LEU A 227 -4.21 20.77 15.86
N GLN A 228 -3.92 21.29 17.05
CA GLN A 228 -4.64 22.41 17.63
C GLN A 228 -4.55 23.66 16.76
N LYS A 229 -3.35 24.01 16.27
CA LYS A 229 -3.15 25.17 15.38
C LYS A 229 -3.89 25.03 14.05
N ALA A 230 -3.93 23.84 13.46
CA ALA A 230 -4.53 23.62 12.16
C ALA A 230 -6.07 23.54 12.24
N PHE A 231 -6.61 22.89 13.28
CA PHE A 231 -8.06 22.77 13.48
C PHE A 231 -8.70 24.01 14.10
N SER A 232 -7.97 24.85 14.86
CA SER A 232 -8.51 26.13 15.32
C SER A 232 -8.94 27.03 14.16
N ARG A 233 -8.25 26.94 13.01
CA ARG A 233 -8.60 27.68 11.80
C ARG A 233 -9.97 27.33 11.21
N LEU A 234 -10.50 26.14 11.52
CA LEU A 234 -11.86 25.77 11.11
C LEU A 234 -12.93 26.56 11.88
N GLN A 235 -12.59 27.06 13.07
CA GLN A 235 -13.51 27.80 13.94
C GLN A 235 -13.42 29.31 13.74
N ASP A 236 -12.41 29.79 13.00
CA ASP A 236 -12.23 31.21 12.73
C ASP A 236 -13.41 31.74 11.88
N PRO A 237 -14.03 32.87 12.25
CA PRO A 237 -15.11 33.46 11.47
C PRO A 237 -14.62 33.90 10.10
N ALA A 238 -15.43 33.67 9.07
CA ALA A 238 -15.11 34.09 7.72
C ALA A 238 -15.08 35.63 7.63
N ILE A 239 -14.00 36.17 7.08
CA ILE A 239 -13.88 37.60 6.76
C ILE A 239 -14.86 37.92 5.61
N PRO A 240 -15.56 39.06 5.62
CA PRO A 240 -16.42 39.46 4.50
C PRO A 240 -15.69 39.37 3.15
N GLY A 241 -16.29 38.68 2.18
CA GLY A 241 -15.70 38.42 0.86
C GLY A 241 -14.85 37.14 0.75
N TYR A 242 -14.59 36.45 1.87
CA TYR A 242 -13.83 35.20 1.92
C TYR A 242 -14.68 34.04 2.45
N ALA A 243 -14.38 32.83 1.99
CA ALA A 243 -14.96 31.59 2.50
C ALA A 243 -14.23 31.13 3.76
N PRO A 244 -14.91 30.46 4.71
CA PRO A 244 -14.28 29.86 5.87
C PRO A 244 -13.28 28.77 5.46
N VAL A 245 -12.30 28.51 6.33
CA VAL A 245 -11.32 27.46 6.09
C VAL A 245 -12.03 26.10 6.15
N SER A 246 -11.85 25.30 5.10
CA SER A 246 -12.41 23.96 4.98
C SER A 246 -11.48 22.88 5.53
N LEU A 247 -12.03 21.73 5.92
CA LEU A 247 -11.24 20.55 6.29
C LEU A 247 -10.24 20.14 5.18
N ALA A 248 -10.61 20.30 3.91
CA ALA A 248 -9.73 20.03 2.78
C ALA A 248 -8.51 20.97 2.71
N GLN A 249 -8.63 22.21 3.20
CA GLN A 249 -7.49 23.12 3.35
C GLN A 249 -6.56 22.66 4.48
N VAL A 250 -7.11 22.22 5.61
CA VAL A 250 -6.34 21.65 6.73
C VAL A 250 -5.56 20.41 6.28
N LEU A 251 -6.17 19.50 5.53
CA LEU A 251 -5.49 18.31 4.99
C LEU A 251 -4.37 18.67 3.99
N ARG A 252 -4.54 19.76 3.23
CA ARG A 252 -3.50 20.26 2.32
C ARG A 252 -2.33 20.87 3.09
N ALA A 253 -2.61 21.66 4.12
CA ALA A 253 -1.60 22.22 5.01
C ALA A 253 -0.80 21.11 5.71
N ASP A 254 -1.49 20.09 6.22
CA ASP A 254 -0.86 18.93 6.84
C ASP A 254 0.04 18.19 5.86
N LYS A 255 -0.41 17.93 4.63
CA LYS A 255 0.44 17.33 3.59
C LYS A 255 1.66 18.19 3.29
N ALA A 256 1.51 19.51 3.18
CA ALA A 256 2.61 20.43 2.94
C ALA A 256 3.66 20.36 4.07
N LEU A 257 3.22 20.29 5.33
CA LEU A 257 4.12 20.14 6.49
C LEU A 257 5.02 18.91 6.37
N TRP A 258 4.44 17.76 6.04
CA TRP A 258 5.20 16.52 5.87
C TRP A 258 6.11 16.54 4.64
N LEU A 259 5.78 17.31 3.60
CA LEU A 259 6.65 17.48 2.43
C LEU A 259 7.85 18.37 2.75
N VAL A 260 7.66 19.48 3.47
CA VAL A 260 8.77 20.32 3.97
C VAL A 260 9.70 19.51 4.87
N LEU A 261 9.14 18.67 5.74
CA LEU A 261 9.94 17.77 6.57
C LEU A 261 10.72 16.73 5.76
N ALA A 262 10.10 16.18 4.71
CA ALA A 262 10.78 15.24 3.83
C ALA A 262 11.93 15.90 3.04
N GLN A 263 11.78 17.17 2.65
CA GLN A 263 12.85 17.93 1.98
C GLN A 263 14.03 18.24 2.90
N ALA A 264 13.78 18.45 4.20
CA ALA A 264 14.84 18.71 5.17
C ALA A 264 15.79 17.50 5.39
N SER A 265 15.45 16.31 4.87
CA SER A 265 16.30 15.10 4.89
C SER A 265 16.91 14.77 6.26
N ILE A 266 16.10 14.89 7.32
CA ILE A 266 16.56 14.66 8.69
C ILE A 266 16.84 13.18 8.90
N LYS A 267 17.98 12.88 9.54
CA LYS A 267 18.31 11.52 9.96
C LYS A 267 17.32 11.06 11.03
N LEU A 268 16.58 10.00 10.72
CA LEU A 268 15.58 9.44 11.63
C LEU A 268 16.27 8.46 12.59
N GLU A 269 16.27 8.81 13.87
CA GLU A 269 16.80 7.94 14.94
C GLU A 269 15.70 7.66 15.96
N ARG A 270 15.60 6.38 16.38
CA ARG A 270 14.65 5.98 17.42
C ARG A 270 15.22 6.32 18.78
N ALA A 271 14.48 7.11 19.54
CA ALA A 271 14.76 7.28 20.96
C ALA A 271 14.61 5.93 21.71
N ALA A 272 15.37 5.80 22.80
CA ALA A 272 15.24 4.68 23.72
C ALA A 272 13.78 4.56 24.22
N PRO A 273 13.27 3.34 24.50
CA PRO A 273 11.91 3.14 24.98
C PRO A 273 11.57 3.94 26.24
N ASN A 274 12.58 4.18 27.09
CA ASN A 274 12.48 4.90 28.35
C ASN A 274 13.10 6.31 28.30
N ALA A 275 13.32 6.87 27.10
CA ALA A 275 13.91 8.21 27.01
C ALA A 275 12.99 9.24 27.69
N ASP A 276 13.57 10.02 28.62
CA ASP A 276 12.86 11.04 29.38
C ASP A 276 12.27 12.13 28.45
N LEU A 277 11.16 12.75 28.90
CA LEU A 277 10.51 13.86 28.19
C LEU A 277 11.43 15.04 27.88
N ALA A 278 12.49 15.20 28.67
CA ALA A 278 13.44 16.30 28.54
C ALA A 278 14.36 16.13 27.32
N THR A 279 14.53 14.90 26.83
CA THR A 279 15.33 14.65 25.62
C THR A 279 14.48 14.95 24.37
N PRO A 280 14.82 15.98 23.58
CA PRO A 280 14.09 16.28 22.34
C PRO A 280 14.24 15.11 21.37
N ARG A 281 13.15 14.72 20.72
CA ARG A 281 13.18 13.68 19.69
C ARG A 281 13.76 14.26 18.40
N CYS A 282 14.32 13.40 17.54
CA CYS A 282 15.02 13.82 16.32
C CYS A 282 14.18 14.70 15.37
N LEU A 283 12.85 14.56 15.37
CA LEU A 283 11.96 15.39 14.56
C LEU A 283 11.38 16.62 15.26
N ASP A 284 11.52 16.78 16.58
CA ASP A 284 10.77 17.81 17.32
C ASP A 284 11.12 19.25 16.87
N ASP A 285 12.41 19.55 16.74
CA ASP A 285 12.89 20.88 16.32
C ASP A 285 12.53 21.17 14.85
N ALA A 286 12.71 20.17 13.99
CA ALA A 286 12.41 20.32 12.58
C ALA A 286 10.90 20.44 12.33
N PHE A 287 10.08 19.72 13.09
CA PHE A 287 8.62 19.80 13.03
C PHE A 287 8.14 21.18 13.45
N THR A 288 8.69 21.74 14.53
CA THR A 288 8.36 23.10 14.99
C THR A 288 8.73 24.15 13.93
N LYS A 289 9.91 24.04 13.31
CA LYS A 289 10.31 24.93 12.20
C LYS A 289 9.41 24.77 10.97
N ALA A 290 9.06 23.53 10.61
CA ALA A 290 8.18 23.26 9.48
C ALA A 290 6.76 23.81 9.70
N MET A 291 6.26 23.85 10.95
CA MET A 291 4.97 24.46 11.30
C MET A 291 4.91 25.97 11.06
N GLU A 292 6.06 26.64 11.01
CA GLU A 292 6.19 28.08 10.75
C GLU A 292 6.46 28.38 9.26
N ALA A 293 6.76 27.36 8.47
CA ALA A 293 7.05 27.53 7.04
C ALA A 293 5.85 28.13 6.29
N ALA A 294 6.15 29.02 5.35
CA ALA A 294 5.15 29.69 4.53
C ALA A 294 4.32 28.68 3.69
N GLU A 295 4.96 27.61 3.21
CA GLU A 295 4.31 26.54 2.43
C GLU A 295 3.18 25.85 3.20
N VAL A 296 3.31 25.78 4.52
CA VAL A 296 2.33 25.15 5.42
C VAL A 296 1.23 26.12 5.81
N SER A 297 1.58 27.40 5.95
CA SER A 297 0.64 28.46 6.34
C SER A 297 -0.25 28.90 5.16
N PHE A 298 0.25 28.89 3.93
CA PHE A 298 -0.49 29.35 2.75
C PHE A 298 -1.80 28.58 2.49
N PRO A 299 -1.86 27.24 2.57
CA PRO A 299 -3.12 26.52 2.40
C PRO A 299 -4.19 26.83 3.48
N LEU A 300 -3.79 27.34 4.64
CA LEU A 300 -4.69 27.71 5.74
C LEU A 300 -5.30 29.10 5.57
N LEU A 301 -4.90 29.88 4.56
CA LEU A 301 -5.49 31.19 4.31
C LEU A 301 -6.94 31.05 3.78
N PRO A 302 -7.88 31.88 4.26
CA PRO A 302 -9.22 31.98 3.69
C PRO A 302 -9.14 32.30 2.19
N LEU A 303 -9.93 31.59 1.40
CA LEU A 303 -9.99 31.80 -0.05
C LEU A 303 -11.17 32.72 -0.38
N PRO A 304 -11.09 33.54 -1.43
CA PRO A 304 -12.20 34.42 -1.79
C PRO A 304 -13.44 33.58 -2.12
N ALA A 305 -14.60 33.95 -1.55
CA ALA A 305 -15.84 33.20 -1.70
C ALA A 305 -16.30 33.11 -3.17
N ASN A 306 -15.86 34.07 -4.00
CA ASN A 306 -16.24 34.24 -5.40
C ASN A 306 -15.08 33.95 -6.39
N ALA A 307 -14.16 33.04 -6.06
CA ALA A 307 -13.03 32.71 -6.94
C ALA A 307 -13.46 32.19 -8.34
N GLU A 308 -14.72 31.82 -8.54
CA GLU A 308 -15.28 31.49 -9.85
C GLU A 308 -15.58 32.72 -10.73
N ALA A 309 -15.53 33.95 -10.19
CA ALA A 309 -15.93 35.18 -10.89
C ALA A 309 -14.79 36.10 -11.37
N ILE A 310 -13.51 35.76 -11.10
CA ILE A 310 -12.37 36.65 -11.40
C ILE A 310 -11.79 36.42 -12.81
N PHE A 311 -12.26 35.41 -13.55
CA PHE A 311 -12.00 35.30 -14.99
C PHE A 311 -13.17 35.89 -15.79
N PRO A 312 -13.03 37.10 -16.38
CA PRO A 312 -14.07 37.63 -17.24
C PRO A 312 -14.00 36.88 -18.58
N GLY A 313 -15.05 36.13 -18.91
CA GLY A 313 -15.27 35.66 -20.28
C GLY A 313 -15.70 34.22 -20.42
N LYS A 314 -17.00 33.96 -20.25
CA LYS A 314 -17.71 33.03 -21.14
C LYS A 314 -19.02 33.66 -21.58
N GLY A 315 -18.89 34.52 -22.59
CA GLY A 315 -19.98 34.75 -23.54
C GLY A 315 -20.41 33.43 -24.17
N LYS A 316 -21.70 33.31 -24.44
CA LYS A 316 -22.33 32.19 -25.13
C LYS A 316 -21.68 32.02 -26.51
N GLY A 317 -20.91 30.95 -26.71
CA GLY A 317 -20.24 30.65 -27.98
C GLY A 317 -20.14 29.14 -28.18
N LYS A 318 -20.66 28.68 -29.32
CA LYS A 318 -20.72 27.28 -29.76
C LYS A 318 -19.32 26.72 -30.01
N GLY A 319 -19.12 25.45 -29.64
CA GLY A 319 -18.10 24.54 -30.21
C GLY A 319 -16.65 24.88 -29.91
N PHE A 320 -15.99 24.05 -29.10
CA PHE A 320 -14.77 23.30 -29.46
C PHE A 320 -14.34 22.47 -28.26
N GLY A 321 -13.79 21.29 -28.52
CA GLY A 321 -13.58 20.17 -27.59
C GLY A 321 -13.10 20.56 -26.19
N GLY A 322 -13.83 20.08 -25.19
CA GLY A 322 -13.49 20.25 -23.78
C GLY A 322 -12.19 19.51 -23.44
N TRP A 323 -11.09 20.25 -23.38
CA TRP A 323 -9.90 19.84 -22.66
C TRP A 323 -10.27 19.77 -21.17
N LYS A 324 -10.46 18.54 -20.67
CA LYS A 324 -10.55 18.26 -19.24
C LYS A 324 -9.30 18.82 -18.57
N ARG A 325 -9.45 19.84 -17.72
CA ARG A 325 -8.49 20.14 -16.66
C ARG A 325 -8.48 18.95 -15.69
N GLN A 326 -7.60 17.99 -15.94
CA GLN A 326 -7.27 16.93 -15.00
C GLN A 326 -6.50 17.55 -13.84
N LEU A 327 -7.18 17.78 -12.72
CA LEU A 327 -6.55 17.82 -11.40
C LEU A 327 -5.93 16.42 -11.17
N PRO A 328 -4.64 16.30 -10.85
CA PRO A 328 -4.03 15.01 -10.64
C PRO A 328 -4.31 14.61 -9.20
N TRP A 329 -5.45 13.96 -8.92
CA TRP A 329 -5.66 13.09 -7.75
C TRP A 329 -7.00 12.34 -7.89
N ASP A 330 -7.09 11.50 -8.92
CA ASP A 330 -8.00 10.36 -8.91
C ASP A 330 -7.19 9.13 -8.48
N GLY A 331 -7.62 8.50 -7.39
CA GLY A 331 -6.97 7.34 -6.77
C GLY A 331 -7.07 6.06 -7.60
N LYS A 332 -6.36 6.01 -8.73
CA LYS A 332 -6.06 4.77 -9.46
C LYS A 332 -4.63 4.80 -10.02
N ALA A 333 -3.71 4.19 -9.28
CA ALA A 333 -2.52 3.56 -9.84
C ALA A 333 -2.59 2.07 -9.46
N GLY A 334 -2.41 1.10 -10.36
CA GLY A 334 -1.83 1.20 -11.68
C GLY A 334 -2.27 0.12 -12.66
N GLN A 335 -2.01 0.42 -13.93
CA GLN A 335 -1.51 -0.55 -14.89
C GLN A 335 -0.28 0.09 -15.55
N PRO A 336 0.80 -0.65 -15.77
CA PRO A 336 2.00 -0.11 -16.39
C PRO A 336 1.76 0.15 -17.88
N GLN A 337 2.05 1.37 -18.32
CA GLN A 337 2.13 1.73 -19.73
C GLN A 337 3.33 1.00 -20.36
N LYS A 338 3.03 0.13 -21.34
CA LYS A 338 4.05 -0.41 -22.25
C LYS A 338 4.60 0.75 -23.08
N LEU A 339 5.87 1.07 -22.83
CA LEU A 339 6.71 1.88 -23.72
C LEU A 339 6.82 1.14 -25.05
N ALA A 340 6.23 1.73 -26.09
CA ALA A 340 6.42 1.29 -27.47
C ALA A 340 7.85 1.62 -27.89
N ARG A 341 8.65 0.58 -28.12
CA ARG A 341 9.93 0.64 -28.80
C ARG A 341 9.80 -0.13 -30.10
N SER A 342 9.99 0.59 -31.20
CA SER A 342 10.74 0.24 -32.42
C SER A 342 10.02 0.68 -33.69
N GLU A 343 10.60 1.71 -34.30
CA GLU A 343 10.71 1.84 -35.75
C GLU A 343 11.17 0.50 -36.36
N PHE A 344 10.61 0.13 -37.53
CA PHE A 344 11.37 -0.21 -38.75
C PHE A 344 10.45 -0.90 -39.79
N TRP A 345 10.20 -0.17 -40.88
CA TRP A 345 9.96 -0.59 -42.27
C TRP A 345 8.95 -1.69 -42.64
N GLY A 346 8.00 -1.30 -43.50
CA GLY A 346 8.02 -1.81 -44.88
C GLY A 346 6.70 -2.19 -45.55
N LYS A 347 6.38 -1.44 -46.62
CA LYS A 347 5.50 -1.76 -47.78
C LYS A 347 3.98 -1.73 -47.48
N GLY A 348 3.11 -1.10 -48.25
CA GLY A 348 3.20 -0.63 -49.63
C GLY A 348 2.10 -1.27 -50.49
N ARG A 349 1.07 -0.46 -50.79
CA ARG A 349 0.19 -0.49 -51.98
C ARG A 349 -0.88 -1.58 -52.19
N LYS A 350 -2.00 -1.08 -52.76
CA LYS A 350 -3.09 -1.70 -53.56
C LYS A 350 -4.03 -2.62 -52.78
N GLY A 351 -5.35 -2.61 -52.97
CA GLY A 351 -6.20 -1.99 -53.98
C GLY A 351 -7.36 -2.93 -54.29
N LYS A 352 -8.59 -2.39 -54.27
CA LYS A 352 -9.84 -2.81 -54.96
C LYS A 352 -10.35 -4.25 -54.90
N GLU A 353 -11.70 -4.28 -54.75
CA GLU A 353 -12.66 -5.29 -55.25
C GLU A 353 -12.65 -6.66 -54.57
N LYS A 354 -13.74 -7.44 -54.48
CA LYS A 354 -15.21 -7.34 -54.60
C LYS A 354 -15.63 -8.80 -54.49
N GLY A 355 -16.76 -9.09 -53.82
CA GLY A 355 -17.48 -10.37 -53.97
C GLY A 355 -16.75 -11.57 -53.34
N GLY A 356 -17.41 -12.62 -52.86
CA GLY A 356 -18.80 -12.98 -52.89
C GLY A 356 -19.00 -14.23 -52.03
N LYS A 357 -20.25 -14.39 -51.62
CA LYS A 357 -20.90 -15.53 -50.96
C LYS A 357 -20.38 -16.91 -51.41
N ASN A 358 -20.26 -17.90 -50.52
CA ASN A 358 -21.34 -18.82 -50.09
C ASN A 358 -20.83 -20.11 -49.39
N HIS A 359 -21.61 -20.50 -48.37
CA HIS A 359 -22.05 -21.85 -47.91
C HIS A 359 -21.14 -23.08 -47.72
N GLY A 360 -21.45 -23.80 -46.63
CA GLY A 360 -21.27 -25.25 -46.41
C GLY A 360 -20.59 -25.53 -45.07
N GLY A 361 -21.15 -26.18 -44.04
CA GLY A 361 -22.24 -27.17 -43.99
C GLY A 361 -21.65 -28.58 -43.85
N GLY A 362 -21.60 -29.12 -42.62
CA GLY A 362 -21.22 -30.51 -42.31
C GLY A 362 -20.68 -30.61 -40.88
N LYS A 363 -21.51 -30.86 -39.86
CA LYS A 363 -21.98 -32.17 -39.33
C LYS A 363 -20.87 -33.12 -38.88
N ASP A 364 -20.98 -33.45 -37.59
CA ASP A 364 -20.16 -34.32 -36.73
C ASP A 364 -20.02 -35.75 -37.24
N PRO A 365 -19.11 -36.58 -36.66
CA PRO A 365 -19.60 -37.54 -35.65
C PRO A 365 -18.58 -38.03 -34.60
N TRP A 366 -19.10 -38.71 -33.56
CA TRP A 366 -18.47 -39.37 -32.38
C TRP A 366 -18.17 -38.46 -31.18
N GLY A 367 -18.61 -38.73 -29.95
CA GLY A 367 -19.30 -39.87 -29.35
C GLY A 367 -19.33 -39.65 -27.83
N SER A 368 -20.42 -40.04 -27.19
CA SER A 368 -20.81 -39.74 -25.81
C SER A 368 -20.00 -40.47 -24.72
N LYS A 369 -19.96 -39.90 -23.49
CA LYS A 369 -20.52 -40.51 -22.26
C LYS A 369 -20.34 -39.63 -21.01
N GLU A 370 -21.48 -39.36 -20.36
CA GLU A 370 -21.77 -39.38 -18.91
C GLU A 370 -20.74 -38.72 -17.97
N GLY A 371 -21.05 -37.74 -17.12
CA GLY A 371 -22.29 -37.42 -16.42
C GLY A 371 -21.93 -37.09 -14.98
N ARG A 372 -22.40 -35.96 -14.44
CA ARG A 372 -22.82 -35.77 -13.04
C ARG A 372 -23.28 -34.34 -12.78
N ARG A 373 -24.59 -34.16 -12.96
CA ARG A 373 -25.53 -33.50 -12.05
C ARG A 373 -24.87 -32.84 -10.83
N TRP A 374 -24.71 -31.52 -10.88
CA TRP A 374 -24.68 -30.69 -9.67
C TRP A 374 -26.06 -30.08 -9.47
N ASN A 375 -26.55 -30.31 -8.27
CA ASN A 375 -27.92 -30.07 -7.88
C ASN A 375 -28.26 -28.57 -7.86
N GLN A 376 -29.40 -28.30 -8.48
CA GLN A 376 -30.30 -27.19 -8.24
C GLN A 376 -30.32 -26.80 -6.75
N TRP A 377 -29.71 -25.66 -6.44
CA TRP A 377 -30.11 -24.84 -5.30
C TRP A 377 -30.79 -23.61 -5.87
N THR A 378 -32.10 -23.55 -5.63
CA THR A 378 -32.99 -22.42 -5.82
C THR A 378 -32.42 -21.19 -5.13
N ARG A 379 -32.02 -20.19 -5.91
CA ARG A 379 -31.78 -18.83 -5.40
C ARG A 379 -32.90 -17.95 -5.91
N GLU A 380 -33.94 -17.86 -5.10
CA GLU A 380 -34.96 -16.84 -5.24
C GLU A 380 -34.30 -15.45 -5.27
N GLY A 381 -34.60 -14.72 -6.34
CA GLY A 381 -34.76 -13.26 -6.34
C GLY A 381 -33.60 -12.39 -5.89
N LYS A 382 -32.54 -12.25 -6.69
CA LYS A 382 -31.81 -10.96 -6.83
C LYS A 382 -31.34 -10.79 -8.27
N GLY A 383 -32.18 -10.13 -9.09
CA GLY A 383 -31.83 -9.79 -10.47
C GLY A 383 -30.52 -8.99 -10.53
N SER A 384 -29.64 -9.36 -11.44
CA SER A 384 -28.43 -8.60 -11.75
C SER A 384 -28.83 -7.21 -12.24
N GLN A 385 -28.66 -6.20 -11.38
CA GLN A 385 -28.89 -4.82 -11.77
C GLN A 385 -27.74 -4.38 -12.68
N THR A 386 -27.92 -4.49 -13.99
CA THR A 386 -27.07 -3.82 -14.98
C THR A 386 -27.05 -2.32 -14.62
N PRO A 387 -25.87 -1.69 -14.43
CA PRO A 387 -25.79 -0.31 -13.99
C PRO A 387 -26.48 0.61 -15.00
N MET A 388 -27.56 1.23 -14.54
CA MET A 388 -28.44 2.02 -15.39
C MET A 388 -28.00 3.50 -15.40
N PRO A 389 -28.07 4.20 -16.55
CA PRO A 389 -27.79 5.64 -16.63
C PRO A 389 -28.61 6.47 -15.63
N PHE A 390 -28.02 7.54 -15.11
CA PHE A 390 -28.61 8.36 -14.03
C PHE A 390 -30.04 8.85 -14.33
N LYS A 391 -30.31 9.26 -15.58
CA LYS A 391 -31.63 9.75 -16.04
C LYS A 391 -32.73 8.68 -16.08
N LEU A 392 -32.36 7.40 -15.99
CA LEU A 392 -33.27 6.26 -15.97
C LEU A 392 -33.41 5.62 -14.58
N ARG A 393 -32.87 6.25 -13.53
CA ARG A 393 -33.01 5.74 -12.14
C ARG A 393 -34.47 5.45 -11.80
N GLY A 394 -34.70 4.28 -11.21
CA GLY A 394 -36.05 3.76 -10.92
C GLY A 394 -36.71 2.99 -12.06
N GLY A 395 -35.97 2.70 -13.14
CA GLY A 395 -36.35 1.77 -14.21
C GLY A 395 -35.80 0.35 -14.03
N VAL A 396 -36.29 -0.57 -14.86
CA VAL A 396 -35.85 -1.97 -14.99
C VAL A 396 -35.05 -2.17 -16.27
N ALA A 397 -33.96 -2.94 -16.19
CA ALA A 397 -33.02 -3.15 -17.31
C ALA A 397 -33.47 -4.25 -18.30
N VAL A 398 -34.43 -5.07 -17.88
CA VAL A 398 -34.91 -6.23 -18.62
C VAL A 398 -36.44 -6.24 -18.65
N THR A 399 -37.01 -6.81 -19.70
CA THR A 399 -38.45 -7.09 -19.80
C THR A 399 -38.83 -8.24 -18.86
N PRO A 400 -40.13 -8.50 -18.61
CA PRO A 400 -40.58 -9.65 -17.82
C PRO A 400 -40.16 -10.99 -18.44
N GLN A 401 -39.91 -11.00 -19.75
CA GLN A 401 -39.43 -12.15 -20.51
C GLN A 401 -37.90 -12.33 -20.42
N GLY A 402 -37.21 -11.49 -19.65
CA GLY A 402 -35.76 -11.55 -19.44
C GLY A 402 -34.93 -10.96 -20.57
N GLU A 403 -35.54 -10.27 -21.53
CA GLU A 403 -34.82 -9.66 -22.65
C GLU A 403 -34.32 -8.25 -22.30
N PRO A 404 -33.12 -7.84 -22.76
CA PRO A 404 -32.55 -6.55 -22.42
C PRO A 404 -33.31 -5.40 -23.07
N ILE A 405 -33.43 -4.28 -22.34
CA ILE A 405 -34.05 -3.04 -22.81
C ILE A 405 -32.96 -2.07 -23.26
N CYS A 406 -33.15 -1.43 -24.42
CA CYS A 406 -32.23 -0.41 -24.91
C CYS A 406 -32.38 0.88 -24.09
N PHE A 407 -31.34 1.24 -23.33
CA PHE A 407 -31.33 2.50 -22.57
C PHE A 407 -31.26 3.74 -23.46
N GLY A 408 -30.59 3.65 -24.62
CA GLY A 408 -30.52 4.77 -25.57
C GLY A 408 -31.89 5.15 -26.12
N ALA A 409 -32.75 4.17 -26.40
CA ALA A 409 -34.12 4.43 -26.85
C ALA A 409 -34.96 5.10 -25.75
N ASN A 410 -34.76 4.69 -24.50
CA ASN A 410 -35.42 5.30 -23.34
C ASN A 410 -34.91 6.70 -22.99
N LEU A 411 -33.77 7.11 -23.55
CA LEU A 411 -33.18 8.44 -23.42
C LEU A 411 -33.45 9.33 -24.66
N GLY A 412 -34.07 8.80 -25.72
CA GLY A 412 -34.27 9.50 -26.99
C GLY A 412 -33.03 9.55 -27.90
N GLU A 413 -32.00 8.77 -27.61
CA GLU A 413 -30.69 8.80 -28.29
C GLU A 413 -30.52 7.67 -29.34
N CYS A 414 -31.43 6.68 -29.39
CA CYS A 414 -31.33 5.54 -30.31
C CYS A 414 -32.49 5.52 -31.31
N GLN A 415 -32.15 5.52 -32.61
CA GLN A 415 -33.09 5.48 -33.74
C GLN A 415 -33.01 4.17 -34.54
N ASP A 416 -32.19 3.20 -34.08
CA ASP A 416 -31.87 1.96 -34.80
C ASP A 416 -33.07 0.99 -34.93
N ALA A 417 -34.16 1.25 -34.21
CA ALA A 417 -35.43 0.52 -34.31
C ALA A 417 -36.61 1.44 -33.91
N PRO A 418 -37.83 1.21 -34.44
CA PRO A 418 -39.04 1.91 -33.98
C PRO A 418 -39.40 1.53 -32.55
N LEU A 419 -40.24 2.34 -31.88
CA LEU A 419 -40.74 2.06 -30.53
C LEU A 419 -41.56 0.75 -30.53
N GLY A 420 -41.18 -0.19 -29.67
CA GLY A 420 -41.66 -1.57 -29.66
C GLY A 420 -40.86 -2.55 -30.55
N GLY A 421 -39.80 -2.09 -31.23
CA GLY A 421 -38.85 -2.92 -31.97
C GLY A 421 -37.60 -3.29 -31.16
N LYS A 422 -36.73 -4.11 -31.74
CA LYS A 422 -35.48 -4.58 -31.11
C LYS A 422 -34.27 -4.11 -31.91
N CYS A 423 -33.37 -3.38 -31.26
CA CYS A 423 -32.06 -3.03 -31.82
C CYS A 423 -30.97 -3.95 -31.25
N ALA A 424 -29.72 -3.78 -31.72
CA ALA A 424 -28.58 -4.54 -31.22
C ALA A 424 -28.33 -4.40 -29.70
N LYS A 425 -28.79 -3.28 -29.10
CA LYS A 425 -28.64 -2.98 -27.66
C LYS A 425 -29.83 -3.42 -26.80
N GLY A 426 -30.95 -3.84 -27.42
CA GLY A 426 -32.14 -4.31 -26.70
C GLY A 426 -33.46 -3.77 -27.26
N TRP A 427 -34.55 -4.02 -26.55
CA TRP A 427 -35.89 -3.58 -26.92
C TRP A 427 -36.12 -2.09 -26.69
N HIS A 428 -36.82 -1.46 -27.64
CA HIS A 428 -37.25 -0.07 -27.58
C HIS A 428 -38.60 0.04 -26.86
N VAL A 429 -38.63 -0.41 -25.61
CA VAL A 429 -39.81 -0.38 -24.73
C VAL A 429 -39.51 0.41 -23.46
N CYS A 430 -40.54 0.98 -22.85
CA CYS A 430 -40.38 1.79 -21.66
C CYS A 430 -39.76 0.99 -20.51
N CYS A 431 -38.67 1.51 -19.92
CA CYS A 431 -38.00 0.85 -18.80
C CYS A 431 -38.67 1.09 -17.44
N ARG A 432 -39.91 1.63 -17.36
CA ARG A 432 -40.64 1.76 -16.09
C ARG A 432 -41.14 0.38 -15.63
N PRO A 433 -41.01 0.01 -14.34
CA PRO A 433 -41.57 -1.24 -13.83
C PRO A 433 -43.06 -1.32 -14.19
N ASN A 434 -43.49 -2.46 -14.73
CA ASN A 434 -44.88 -2.75 -15.11
C ASN A 434 -45.47 -1.90 -16.26
N CYS A 435 -44.66 -1.14 -17.02
CA CYS A 435 -45.15 -0.43 -18.20
C CYS A 435 -44.82 -1.16 -19.51
N PHE A 436 -43.53 -1.24 -19.89
CA PHE A 436 -43.04 -1.83 -21.13
C PHE A 436 -43.77 -1.38 -22.42
N GLY A 437 -44.42 -0.21 -22.38
CA GLY A 437 -45.15 0.34 -23.52
C GLY A 437 -44.25 0.84 -24.64
N LYS A 438 -44.85 1.15 -25.80
CA LYS A 438 -44.18 1.69 -27.00
C LYS A 438 -43.90 3.20 -26.87
N HIS A 439 -43.22 3.61 -25.80
CA HIS A 439 -42.75 4.98 -25.56
C HIS A 439 -41.45 4.96 -24.75
N ALA A 440 -40.69 6.05 -24.78
CA ALA A 440 -39.45 6.18 -24.01
C ALA A 440 -39.74 6.50 -22.54
N PHE A 441 -38.87 6.07 -21.62
CA PHE A 441 -39.00 6.33 -20.18
C PHE A 441 -38.99 7.82 -19.79
N ILE A 442 -38.44 8.70 -20.63
CA ILE A 442 -38.53 10.15 -20.41
C ILE A 442 -39.96 10.65 -20.65
N ASP A 443 -40.68 10.04 -21.58
CA ASP A 443 -42.03 10.46 -22.00
C ASP A 443 -43.15 9.68 -21.30
N HIS A 444 -42.84 8.92 -20.25
CA HIS A 444 -43.84 8.12 -19.53
C HIS A 444 -44.82 9.04 -18.76
N PRO A 445 -46.15 8.91 -18.98
CA PRO A 445 -47.14 9.70 -18.26
C PRO A 445 -47.09 9.36 -16.77
N GLY A 446 -46.71 10.33 -15.93
CA GLY A 446 -46.57 10.15 -14.48
C GLY A 446 -45.17 10.39 -13.90
N LYS A 447 -44.17 10.75 -14.72
CA LYS A 447 -42.95 11.39 -14.19
C LYS A 447 -43.26 12.83 -13.79
N LYS A 448 -43.53 13.06 -12.50
CA LYS A 448 -43.31 14.40 -11.92
C LYS A 448 -41.81 14.68 -11.97
N ALA A 449 -41.45 15.87 -12.47
CA ALA A 449 -40.09 16.31 -12.76
C ALA A 449 -39.13 16.16 -11.58
#